data_AF-A0A9W8LST4-F1
#
_entry.id   AF-A0A9W8LST4-F1
#
_cell.length_a   1.000
_cell.length_b   1.000
_cell.length_c   1.000
_cell.angle_alpha   90.00
_cell.angle_beta   90.00
_cell.angle_gamma   90.00
#
_symmetry.space_group_name_H-M   'P 1'
#
loop_
_entity.id
_entity.type
_entity.pdbx_description
1 polymer ?
#
loop_
_entity_poly.entity_id
_entity_poly.type
_entity_poly.pdbx_seq_one_letter_code
_entity_poly.pdbx_strand_id
1 'polypeptide(L)'
;MGDREWTGSMSYANDIMASRSYDDSRQGRTATQAAAMSTRTLPTYDPAGAHPDISPQRTPSERTAYNGANTGMVLSDKPQQPMHETVEDVEITGTRRVWTFITWALTWWVASPFLNWCGRMKRPDVRMAWREKVAICIIIFFIWCILLFVIIGLGLILCPKEYVWTMEDVAGHNSPDDTYVALRGRVYDISEYINQKHGVSSYSASKDLMMMYAGQDINATFPIAVRTACPLLINPKDDPKLTMYLTVADINALQTFPFTHKVGALPTSKELSDQAFYARYVLPTMNLFKKGDVVWDYDWIKSMHKEQGKYWRVIDKEVFNLEDYFATVESPANTDDKWKFLNSHIENIFDDKGAGGTDITDQWAQIPWGPRERQANYNCMKNLFYVGKVDDRHSVRCLFTNYMLLAFACVLMAIVLVKFLAALQFSTKKRPLTPNKFVVCQVPCYTEDEASLTKTIESLAGLDYDDKHKLIFLICDGNIVGSGNDRSTPRIALDILGVDPEYDPPGRDYLAIAEGSRRHNIGKVYSGLFEHEGRVVPFMVVVKVGTPDEANRS
;
A
#
# COMPACT_ATOMS: atom_id res chain seq x y z
N MET A 1 -20.31 20.96 26.98
CA MET A 1 -20.85 22.16 26.33
C MET A 1 -19.88 22.56 25.24
N GLY A 2 -20.26 22.63 23.96
CA GLY A 2 -21.55 22.28 23.37
C GLY A 2 -21.46 22.30 21.84
N ASP A 3 -22.37 21.62 21.17
CA ASP A 3 -22.23 21.21 19.77
C ASP A 3 -22.61 22.28 18.72
N ARG A 4 -22.04 22.10 17.52
CA ARG A 4 -22.63 22.35 16.18
C ARG A 4 -21.61 21.92 15.12
N GLU A 5 -21.80 20.82 14.40
CA GLU A 5 -22.78 20.52 13.32
C GLU A 5 -22.22 20.82 11.92
N TRP A 6 -22.42 19.86 11.01
CA TRP A 6 -21.97 19.89 9.62
C TRP A 6 -23.16 20.07 8.67
N THR A 7 -23.06 21.04 7.77
CA THR A 7 -23.76 21.06 6.46
C THR A 7 -22.83 21.74 5.44
N GLY A 8 -22.82 21.40 4.15
CA GLY A 8 -23.49 20.31 3.44
C GLY A 8 -23.32 20.43 1.91
N SER A 9 -23.92 19.49 1.16
CA SER A 9 -24.02 19.41 -0.31
C SER A 9 -22.78 19.01 -1.13
N MET A 10 -23.06 18.33 -2.24
CA MET A 10 -22.13 17.82 -3.27
C MET A 10 -22.55 18.42 -4.62
N SER A 11 -21.66 18.45 -5.62
CA SER A 11 -22.11 18.36 -7.02
C SER A 11 -21.07 17.72 -7.95
N TYR A 12 -21.58 17.12 -9.01
CA TYR A 12 -20.89 16.59 -10.20
C TYR A 12 -20.17 17.73 -10.94
N ALA A 13 -18.96 17.60 -11.53
CA ALA A 13 -18.35 16.58 -12.39
C ALA A 13 -18.52 16.85 -13.91
N ASN A 14 -17.63 16.23 -14.69
CA ASN A 14 -17.53 16.16 -16.17
C ASN A 14 -16.85 17.30 -16.96
N ASP A 15 -15.89 16.83 -17.78
CA ASP A 15 -15.55 17.18 -19.17
C ASP A 15 -15.16 18.61 -19.58
N ILE A 16 -13.98 18.70 -20.21
CA ILE A 16 -13.85 19.08 -21.63
C ILE A 16 -12.52 18.53 -22.20
N MET A 17 -12.61 17.78 -23.31
CA MET A 17 -11.48 17.60 -24.22
C MET A 17 -11.51 18.72 -25.27
N ALA A 18 -10.34 19.23 -25.68
CA ALA A 18 -9.94 19.30 -27.11
C ALA A 18 -8.70 20.19 -27.32
N SER A 19 -7.65 19.63 -27.95
CA SER A 19 -7.00 20.22 -29.14
C SER A 19 -5.74 19.44 -29.53
N ARG A 20 -5.83 18.71 -30.66
CA ARG A 20 -4.68 18.32 -31.48
C ARG A 20 -5.17 18.12 -32.91
N SER A 21 -4.46 18.68 -33.87
CA SER A 21 -4.71 18.52 -35.31
C SER A 21 -3.38 18.62 -36.06
N TYR A 22 -3.29 17.94 -37.20
CA TYR A 22 -2.14 17.84 -38.10
C TYR A 22 -0.86 17.19 -37.47
N ASP A 23 0.04 16.57 -38.24
CA ASP A 23 0.11 16.45 -39.71
C ASP A 23 0.56 15.04 -40.18
N ASP A 24 0.43 14.76 -41.48
CA ASP A 24 0.87 13.52 -42.15
C ASP A 24 2.17 13.75 -42.97
N SER A 25 3.08 12.77 -43.00
CA SER A 25 4.20 12.74 -43.95
C SER A 25 4.85 11.35 -44.06
N ARG A 26 5.57 11.11 -45.16
CA ARG A 26 5.75 9.78 -45.76
C ARG A 26 7.12 9.63 -46.45
N GLN A 27 7.60 8.38 -46.58
CA GLN A 27 8.85 7.96 -47.27
C GLN A 27 10.17 8.24 -46.48
N GLY A 28 11.26 7.47 -46.61
CA GLY A 28 11.43 6.13 -47.21
C GLY A 28 12.89 5.75 -47.59
N ARG A 29 13.17 4.43 -47.68
CA ARG A 29 14.34 3.75 -48.34
C ARG A 29 15.74 3.81 -47.64
N THR A 30 16.29 2.66 -47.18
CA THR A 30 17.34 1.76 -47.78
C THR A 30 18.81 2.11 -47.47
N ALA A 31 19.82 1.20 -47.48
CA ALA A 31 19.93 -0.25 -47.23
C ALA A 31 21.40 -0.75 -47.42
N THR A 32 21.91 -1.66 -46.57
CA THR A 32 23.10 -2.53 -46.79
C THR A 32 23.03 -3.71 -45.78
N GLN A 33 22.99 -5.00 -46.17
CA GLN A 33 24.07 -5.92 -46.63
C GLN A 33 24.97 -6.47 -45.50
N ALA A 34 25.35 -7.77 -45.44
CA ALA A 34 24.91 -8.95 -46.24
C ALA A 34 25.37 -10.31 -45.60
N ALA A 35 24.85 -11.43 -46.17
CA ALA A 35 25.37 -12.81 -46.13
C ALA A 35 25.31 -13.62 -44.80
N ALA A 36 25.12 -14.95 -44.74
CA ALA A 36 24.71 -16.02 -45.69
C ALA A 36 24.53 -17.36 -44.87
N MET A 37 23.95 -18.50 -45.29
CA MET A 37 23.24 -18.97 -46.50
C MET A 37 22.35 -20.24 -46.20
N SER A 38 21.94 -20.98 -47.25
CA SER A 38 21.29 -22.33 -47.28
C SER A 38 19.79 -22.40 -46.92
N THR A 39 18.84 -22.58 -47.85
CA THR A 39 18.47 -23.76 -48.70
C THR A 39 18.15 -25.04 -47.90
N ARG A 40 17.04 -25.78 -48.17
CA ARG A 40 16.10 -25.76 -49.33
C ARG A 40 14.71 -26.42 -49.03
N THR A 41 13.64 -25.89 -49.62
CA THR A 41 12.37 -26.54 -50.12
C THR A 41 11.50 -27.53 -49.31
N LEU A 42 10.17 -27.28 -49.43
CA LEU A 42 8.97 -28.16 -49.37
C LEU A 42 9.12 -29.54 -50.11
N PRO A 43 8.24 -30.58 -49.93
CA PRO A 43 6.77 -30.48 -49.83
C PRO A 43 6.00 -31.56 -49.00
N THR A 44 4.67 -31.63 -49.21
CA THR A 44 3.65 -32.56 -48.69
C THR A 44 3.46 -33.84 -49.53
N TYR A 45 3.12 -34.99 -48.92
CA TYR A 45 1.95 -35.86 -49.27
C TYR A 45 1.77 -37.00 -48.22
N ASP A 46 0.76 -37.86 -48.40
CA ASP A 46 0.21 -38.85 -47.45
C ASP A 46 0.44 -40.34 -47.93
N PRO A 47 -0.25 -41.44 -47.52
CA PRO A 47 0.41 -42.51 -46.77
C PRO A 47 0.30 -43.97 -47.31
N ALA A 48 1.14 -44.88 -46.77
CA ALA A 48 1.02 -46.36 -46.80
C ALA A 48 1.95 -46.99 -45.73
N GLY A 49 1.76 -48.21 -45.17
CA GLY A 49 0.67 -49.20 -45.28
C GLY A 49 1.04 -50.55 -44.59
N ALA A 50 0.08 -51.49 -44.53
CA ALA A 50 0.20 -52.93 -44.18
C ALA A 50 0.42 -53.40 -42.70
N HIS A 51 -0.65 -53.93 -42.07
CA HIS A 51 -0.93 -55.37 -41.74
C HIS A 51 0.20 -56.41 -41.48
N PRO A 52 -0.11 -57.62 -40.95
CA PRO A 52 -1.41 -58.23 -40.58
C PRO A 52 -1.46 -58.60 -39.07
N ASP A 53 -2.41 -59.35 -38.47
CA ASP A 53 -3.70 -59.97 -38.87
C ASP A 53 -4.69 -59.82 -37.65
N ILE A 54 -5.74 -60.59 -37.26
CA ILE A 54 -6.43 -61.87 -37.59
C ILE A 54 -7.96 -61.61 -37.54
N SER A 55 -8.80 -62.44 -38.18
CA SER A 55 -10.27 -62.45 -38.01
C SER A 55 -10.83 -63.81 -37.54
N PRO A 56 -12.10 -63.86 -37.08
CA PRO A 56 -13.06 -64.57 -37.94
C PRO A 56 -14.50 -64.00 -38.01
N GLN A 57 -15.01 -63.98 -39.25
CA GLN A 57 -16.40 -64.27 -39.65
C GLN A 57 -17.55 -63.29 -39.26
N ARG A 58 -18.63 -63.38 -40.06
CA ARG A 58 -19.68 -62.35 -40.22
C ARG A 58 -20.89 -62.95 -40.96
N THR A 59 -22.03 -62.22 -40.95
CA THR A 59 -23.21 -62.33 -41.86
C THR A 59 -24.23 -63.44 -41.57
N PRO A 60 -25.49 -63.38 -42.11
CA PRO A 60 -26.22 -62.23 -42.71
C PRO A 60 -27.66 -62.02 -42.14
N SER A 61 -28.41 -61.12 -42.79
CA SER A 61 -29.90 -61.04 -42.84
C SER A 61 -30.64 -60.56 -41.56
N GLU A 62 -31.83 -59.93 -41.65
CA GLU A 62 -32.70 -59.71 -42.82
C GLU A 62 -33.42 -58.34 -42.81
N ARG A 63 -34.07 -57.96 -43.91
CA ARG A 63 -35.06 -56.87 -43.99
C ARG A 63 -36.46 -57.42 -43.75
N THR A 64 -37.37 -56.63 -43.16
CA THR A 64 -38.76 -56.38 -43.62
C THR A 64 -39.38 -55.27 -42.74
N ALA A 65 -40.51 -54.69 -43.14
CA ALA A 65 -41.12 -53.49 -42.58
C ALA A 65 -42.55 -53.72 -42.02
N TYR A 66 -43.19 -52.60 -41.64
CA TYR A 66 -44.62 -52.37 -41.43
C TYR A 66 -45.26 -52.51 -40.03
N ASN A 67 -46.20 -51.58 -39.83
CA ASN A 67 -47.34 -51.53 -38.92
C ASN A 67 -47.08 -51.34 -37.43
N GLY A 68 -47.66 -50.25 -36.89
CA GLY A 68 -47.92 -50.09 -35.46
C GLY A 68 -49.30 -50.60 -35.07
N ALA A 69 -49.52 -50.76 -33.77
CA ALA A 69 -50.82 -51.06 -33.17
C ALA A 69 -50.93 -50.37 -31.80
N ASN A 70 -52.16 -50.07 -31.38
CA ASN A 70 -52.42 -49.51 -30.06
C ASN A 70 -52.18 -50.55 -28.95
N THR A 71 -51.42 -50.17 -27.93
CA THR A 71 -51.49 -50.79 -26.59
C THR A 71 -51.57 -49.67 -25.55
N GLY A 72 -52.70 -49.58 -24.84
CA GLY A 72 -52.94 -48.48 -23.89
C GLY A 72 -52.08 -48.57 -22.63
N MET A 73 -51.87 -47.43 -21.98
CA MET A 73 -51.26 -47.38 -20.65
C MET A 73 -52.19 -48.04 -19.62
N VAL A 74 -51.80 -49.20 -19.12
CA VAL A 74 -52.36 -49.76 -17.88
C VAL A 74 -51.69 -49.07 -16.71
N LEU A 75 -52.45 -48.30 -15.93
CA LEU A 75 -52.00 -47.76 -14.66
C LEU A 75 -51.77 -48.92 -13.68
N SER A 76 -50.50 -49.25 -13.43
CA SER A 76 -50.10 -50.26 -12.45
C SER A 76 -49.91 -49.60 -11.08
N ASP A 77 -50.95 -49.61 -10.25
CA ASP A 77 -50.84 -49.22 -8.85
C ASP A 77 -49.77 -50.05 -8.13
N LYS A 78 -48.66 -49.38 -7.77
CA LYS A 78 -47.69 -49.85 -6.78
C LYS A 78 -47.30 -48.68 -5.90
N PRO A 79 -47.33 -48.82 -4.56
CA PRO A 79 -46.92 -47.74 -3.67
C PRO A 79 -45.45 -47.41 -3.91
N GLN A 80 -45.17 -46.15 -4.26
CA GLN A 80 -43.81 -45.66 -4.39
C GLN A 80 -43.12 -45.73 -3.02
N GLN A 81 -42.04 -46.50 -2.92
CA GLN A 81 -41.14 -46.39 -1.78
C GLN A 81 -40.46 -45.01 -1.83
N PRO A 82 -40.20 -44.36 -0.68
CA PRO A 82 -39.56 -43.06 -0.65
C PRO A 82 -38.17 -43.17 -1.28
N MET A 83 -37.94 -42.38 -2.34
CA MET A 83 -36.66 -42.33 -3.04
C MET A 83 -35.60 -41.79 -2.09
N HIS A 84 -34.77 -42.69 -1.54
CA HIS A 84 -33.64 -42.28 -0.70
C HIS A 84 -32.59 -41.65 -1.61
N GLU A 85 -32.57 -40.33 -1.63
CA GLU A 85 -31.53 -39.52 -2.25
C GLU A 85 -30.19 -39.89 -1.61
N THR A 86 -29.38 -40.64 -2.36
CA THR A 86 -28.06 -41.08 -1.94
C THR A 86 -27.09 -39.95 -2.24
N VAL A 87 -26.85 -39.12 -1.22
CA VAL A 87 -25.85 -38.05 -1.29
C VAL A 87 -24.49 -38.70 -1.55
N GLU A 88 -23.87 -38.40 -2.69
CA GLU A 88 -22.51 -38.84 -2.97
C GLU A 88 -21.53 -38.20 -1.97
N ASP A 89 -20.83 -39.01 -1.17
CA ASP A 89 -19.80 -38.55 -0.25
C ASP A 89 -18.55 -38.08 -1.02
N VAL A 90 -18.59 -36.84 -1.52
CA VAL A 90 -17.49 -36.21 -2.25
C VAL A 90 -16.23 -36.15 -1.37
N GLU A 91 -15.13 -36.74 -1.84
CA GLU A 91 -13.89 -36.84 -1.06
C GLU A 91 -13.36 -35.49 -0.58
N ILE A 92 -13.29 -35.32 0.75
CA ILE A 92 -12.88 -34.06 1.38
C ILE A 92 -11.36 -33.86 1.20
N THR A 93 -10.99 -33.02 0.23
CA THR A 93 -9.59 -32.68 -0.10
C THR A 93 -8.78 -32.17 1.09
N GLY A 94 -7.47 -32.45 1.11
CA GLY A 94 -6.58 -32.05 2.21
C GLY A 94 -6.62 -30.54 2.50
N THR A 95 -6.61 -29.71 1.45
CA THR A 95 -6.74 -28.25 1.55
C THR A 95 -8.03 -27.82 2.26
N ARG A 96 -9.16 -28.51 1.99
CA ARG A 96 -10.44 -28.23 2.65
C ARG A 96 -10.39 -28.55 4.16
N ARG A 97 -9.69 -29.61 4.55
CA ARG A 97 -9.50 -30.00 5.97
C ARG A 97 -8.65 -28.95 6.71
N VAL A 98 -7.53 -28.53 6.13
CA VAL A 98 -6.66 -27.48 6.71
C VAL A 98 -7.38 -26.14 6.81
N TRP A 99 -8.11 -25.72 5.77
CA TRP A 99 -8.91 -24.50 5.81
C TRP A 99 -9.99 -24.57 6.90
N THR A 100 -10.70 -25.70 7.02
CA THR A 100 -11.69 -25.93 8.08
C THR A 100 -11.08 -25.77 9.47
N PHE A 101 -9.89 -26.35 9.71
CA PHE A 101 -9.16 -26.18 10.97
C PHE A 101 -8.83 -24.71 11.27
N ILE A 102 -8.28 -23.97 10.29
CA ILE A 102 -8.01 -22.53 10.41
C ILE A 102 -9.29 -21.73 10.70
N THR A 103 -10.40 -22.11 10.05
CA THR A 103 -11.70 -21.45 10.25
C THR A 103 -12.18 -21.61 11.69
N TRP A 104 -12.07 -22.81 12.24
CA TRP A 104 -12.41 -23.09 13.65
C TRP A 104 -11.45 -22.42 14.62
N ALA A 105 -10.15 -22.39 14.32
CA ALA A 105 -9.15 -21.70 15.15
C ALA A 105 -9.37 -20.19 15.22
N LEU A 106 -9.82 -19.53 14.13
CA LEU A 106 -10.10 -18.08 14.11
C LEU A 106 -11.48 -17.73 14.68
N THR A 107 -12.45 -18.65 14.63
CA THR A 107 -13.83 -18.43 15.13
C THR A 107 -14.15 -19.18 16.43
N TRP A 108 -13.11 -19.66 17.14
CA TRP A 108 -13.21 -20.49 18.35
C TRP A 108 -14.07 -19.88 19.46
N TRP A 109 -13.96 -18.56 19.64
CA TRP A 109 -14.68 -17.74 20.60
C TRP A 109 -16.18 -17.64 20.32
N VAL A 110 -16.65 -18.01 19.12
CA VAL A 110 -18.07 -18.08 18.78
C VAL A 110 -18.54 -19.53 18.85
N ALA A 111 -19.17 -19.89 19.96
CA ALA A 111 -19.68 -21.25 20.16
C ALA A 111 -20.87 -21.58 19.24
N SER A 112 -20.91 -22.79 18.67
CA SER A 112 -21.96 -23.22 17.73
C SER A 112 -23.42 -23.19 18.26
N PRO A 113 -23.71 -23.27 19.58
CA PRO A 113 -25.06 -23.00 20.10
C PRO A 113 -25.50 -21.53 19.93
N PHE A 114 -24.60 -20.57 20.06
CA PHE A 114 -24.90 -19.14 19.91
C PHE A 114 -25.35 -18.80 18.48
N LEU A 115 -24.70 -19.40 17.47
CA LEU A 115 -25.08 -19.26 16.05
C LEU A 115 -26.45 -19.88 15.74
N ASN A 116 -26.86 -20.92 16.47
CA ASN A 116 -28.17 -21.54 16.32
C ASN A 116 -29.28 -20.71 17.00
N TRP A 117 -29.02 -20.25 18.23
CA TRP A 117 -30.00 -19.53 19.06
C TRP A 117 -30.15 -18.05 18.68
N CYS A 118 -29.05 -17.29 18.67
CA CYS A 118 -29.05 -15.87 18.31
C CYS A 118 -29.04 -15.67 16.79
N GLY A 119 -28.18 -16.40 16.08
CA GLY A 119 -28.04 -16.27 14.62
C GLY A 119 -29.14 -16.95 13.78
N ARG A 120 -30.06 -17.71 14.40
CA ARG A 120 -31.09 -18.56 13.74
C ARG A 120 -30.55 -19.56 12.69
N MET A 121 -29.23 -19.78 12.62
CA MET A 121 -28.59 -20.67 11.64
C MET A 121 -28.70 -22.13 12.07
N LYS A 122 -29.88 -22.73 11.85
CA LYS A 122 -30.19 -24.11 12.27
C LYS A 122 -29.33 -25.17 11.56
N ARG A 123 -29.11 -25.00 10.24
CA ARG A 123 -28.38 -25.99 9.42
C ARG A 123 -26.85 -25.92 9.66
N PRO A 124 -26.09 -27.02 9.53
CA PRO A 124 -24.65 -27.06 9.83
C PRO A 124 -23.77 -26.44 8.72
N ASP A 125 -24.14 -26.65 7.46
CA ASP A 125 -23.59 -26.03 6.24
C ASP A 125 -23.57 -24.49 6.33
N VAL A 126 -24.71 -23.88 6.67
CA VAL A 126 -24.86 -22.42 6.80
C VAL A 126 -23.95 -21.87 7.90
N ARG A 127 -23.83 -22.59 9.03
CA ARG A 127 -22.91 -22.21 10.12
C ARG A 127 -21.45 -22.32 9.72
N MET A 128 -21.07 -23.32 8.93
CA MET A 128 -19.70 -23.43 8.41
C MET A 128 -19.40 -22.30 7.41
N ALA A 129 -20.29 -22.06 6.45
CA ALA A 129 -20.16 -20.95 5.49
C ALA A 129 -20.05 -19.58 6.19
N TRP A 130 -20.83 -19.35 7.26
CA TRP A 130 -20.71 -18.14 8.10
C TRP A 130 -19.32 -18.04 8.75
N ARG A 131 -18.83 -19.11 9.37
CA ARG A 131 -17.48 -19.14 9.99
C ARG A 131 -16.40 -18.82 8.95
N GLU A 132 -16.52 -19.31 7.73
CA GLU A 132 -15.57 -19.05 6.64
C GLU A 132 -15.54 -17.58 6.22
N LYS A 133 -16.70 -16.92 6.11
CA LYS A 133 -16.74 -15.47 5.83
C LYS A 133 -16.12 -14.66 6.97
N VAL A 134 -16.42 -15.01 8.22
CA VAL A 134 -15.84 -14.31 9.39
C VAL A 134 -14.32 -14.54 9.50
N ALA A 135 -13.84 -15.76 9.26
CA ALA A 135 -12.40 -16.04 9.23
C ALA A 135 -11.67 -15.24 8.15
N ILE A 136 -12.26 -15.09 6.95
CA ILE A 136 -11.72 -14.23 5.89
C ILE A 136 -11.66 -12.77 6.34
N CYS A 137 -12.73 -12.23 6.96
CA CYS A 137 -12.72 -10.87 7.51
C CYS A 137 -11.65 -10.66 8.59
N ILE A 138 -11.44 -11.63 9.48
CA ILE A 138 -10.39 -11.60 10.52
C ILE A 138 -8.99 -11.62 9.90
N ILE A 139 -8.75 -12.47 8.89
CA ILE A 139 -7.47 -12.52 8.17
C ILE A 139 -7.18 -11.19 7.46
N ILE A 140 -8.19 -10.62 6.77
CA ILE A 140 -8.07 -9.31 6.11
C ILE A 140 -7.75 -8.21 7.14
N PHE A 141 -8.43 -8.20 8.29
CA PHE A 141 -8.17 -7.23 9.36
C PHE A 141 -6.72 -7.33 9.88
N PHE A 142 -6.22 -8.53 10.19
CA PHE A 142 -4.84 -8.70 10.65
C PHE A 142 -3.80 -8.31 9.58
N ILE A 143 -4.04 -8.62 8.30
CA ILE A 143 -3.18 -8.17 7.20
C ILE A 143 -3.16 -6.64 7.12
N TRP A 144 -4.30 -5.96 7.26
CA TRP A 144 -4.36 -4.50 7.33
C TRP A 144 -3.63 -3.92 8.54
N CYS A 145 -3.76 -4.53 9.73
CA CYS A 145 -3.01 -4.10 10.92
C CYS A 145 -1.49 -4.25 10.75
N ILE A 146 -1.03 -5.37 10.16
CA ILE A 146 0.39 -5.59 9.85
C ILE A 146 0.87 -4.57 8.82
N LEU A 147 0.10 -4.31 7.76
CA LEU A 147 0.43 -3.32 6.73
C LEU A 147 0.53 -1.90 7.30
N LEU A 148 -0.41 -1.48 8.15
CA LEU A 148 -0.36 -0.17 8.84
C LEU A 148 0.85 -0.09 9.81
N PHE A 149 1.18 -1.17 10.51
CA PHE A 149 2.37 -1.24 11.36
C PHE A 149 3.67 -1.13 10.53
N VAL A 150 3.75 -1.79 9.38
CA VAL A 150 4.92 -1.72 8.48
C VAL A 150 5.07 -0.33 7.84
N ILE A 151 3.97 0.37 7.56
CA ILE A 151 4.01 1.74 7.00
C ILE A 151 4.37 2.78 8.05
N ILE A 152 3.75 2.74 9.24
CA ILE A 152 3.85 3.82 10.24
C ILE A 152 4.73 3.41 11.43
N GLY A 153 4.49 2.24 12.01
CA GLY A 153 5.16 1.77 13.22
C GLY A 153 6.64 1.46 13.01
N LEU A 154 6.98 0.77 11.93
CA LEU A 154 8.38 0.41 11.61
C LEU A 154 9.26 1.65 11.43
N GLY A 155 8.75 2.70 10.78
CA GLY A 155 9.45 3.97 10.64
C GLY A 155 9.79 4.61 11.99
N LEU A 156 8.81 4.70 12.88
CA LEU A 156 8.97 5.27 14.23
C LEU A 156 9.88 4.43 15.15
N ILE A 157 10.02 3.13 14.89
CA ILE A 157 10.89 2.22 15.66
C ILE A 157 12.33 2.23 15.14
N LEU A 158 12.54 2.27 13.81
CA LEU A 158 13.87 2.30 13.21
C LEU A 158 14.51 3.70 13.22
N CYS A 159 13.68 4.75 13.21
CA CYS A 159 14.09 6.15 13.20
C CYS A 159 13.21 6.94 14.20
N PRO A 160 13.59 6.98 15.49
CA PRO A 160 12.85 7.78 16.48
C PRO A 160 12.93 9.27 16.13
N LYS A 161 11.96 10.06 16.62
CA LYS A 161 12.00 11.52 16.46
C LYS A 161 13.04 12.11 17.41
N GLU A 162 14.17 12.55 16.85
CA GLU A 162 15.20 13.28 17.59
C GLU A 162 15.11 14.79 17.34
N TYR A 163 15.44 15.58 18.36
CA TYR A 163 15.51 17.04 18.28
C TYR A 163 16.94 17.46 17.95
N VAL A 164 17.27 17.37 16.65
CA VAL A 164 18.60 17.59 16.10
C VAL A 164 18.55 18.57 14.93
N TRP A 165 19.60 19.38 14.79
CA TRP A 165 19.68 20.52 13.88
C TRP A 165 21.09 20.60 13.27
N THR A 166 21.23 20.88 11.97
CA THR A 166 22.54 21.24 11.39
C THR A 166 22.85 22.72 11.63
N MET A 167 24.07 23.15 11.32
CA MET A 167 24.43 24.57 11.38
C MET A 167 23.71 25.39 10.29
N GLU A 168 23.37 24.80 9.15
CA GLU A 168 22.53 25.40 8.12
C GLU A 168 21.07 25.56 8.58
N ASP A 169 20.52 24.55 9.27
CA ASP A 169 19.18 24.67 9.88
C ASP A 169 19.17 25.84 10.89
N VAL A 170 20.18 25.92 11.77
CA VAL A 170 20.36 27.01 12.75
C VAL A 170 20.51 28.37 12.06
N ALA A 171 21.28 28.45 10.98
CA ALA A 171 21.48 29.69 10.22
C ALA A 171 20.19 30.23 9.57
N GLY A 172 19.16 29.40 9.38
CA GLY A 172 17.83 29.82 8.95
C GLY A 172 17.03 30.57 10.03
N HIS A 173 17.25 30.27 11.31
CA HIS A 173 16.59 30.91 12.46
C HIS A 173 17.30 32.22 12.84
N ASN A 174 17.22 33.20 11.95
CA ASN A 174 17.97 34.47 12.02
C ASN A 174 17.08 35.73 12.16
N SER A 175 15.81 35.58 12.55
CA SER A 175 14.81 36.66 12.53
C SER A 175 14.41 37.18 13.93
N PRO A 176 13.94 38.43 14.08
CA PRO A 176 13.67 39.05 15.38
C PRO A 176 12.65 38.35 16.31
N ASP A 177 11.88 37.39 15.79
CA ASP A 177 10.88 36.61 16.54
C ASP A 177 11.16 35.08 16.45
N ASP A 178 12.24 34.69 15.76
CA ASP A 178 12.72 33.32 15.59
C ASP A 178 14.26 33.34 15.39
N THR A 179 14.99 33.34 16.50
CA THR A 179 16.45 33.51 16.62
C THR A 179 17.06 32.34 17.40
N TYR A 180 17.79 31.45 16.72
CA TYR A 180 18.53 30.35 17.37
C TYR A 180 20.04 30.60 17.39
N VAL A 181 20.74 29.95 18.31
CA VAL A 181 22.22 29.96 18.43
C VAL A 181 22.77 28.58 18.77
N ALA A 182 23.97 28.27 18.32
CA ALA A 182 24.70 27.04 18.68
C ALA A 182 25.78 27.32 19.74
N LEU A 183 25.82 26.53 20.81
CA LEU A 183 26.82 26.61 21.88
C LEU A 183 27.20 25.21 22.36
N ARG A 184 28.49 24.85 22.26
CA ARG A 184 29.09 23.56 22.65
C ARG A 184 28.25 22.35 22.19
N GLY A 185 27.99 22.30 20.89
CA GLY A 185 27.26 21.21 20.23
C GLY A 185 25.78 21.08 20.61
N ARG A 186 25.13 22.19 21.01
CA ARG A 186 23.70 22.26 21.37
C ARG A 186 23.06 23.51 20.78
N VAL A 187 21.78 23.41 20.44
CA VAL A 187 20.98 24.50 19.85
C VAL A 187 20.02 25.07 20.88
N TYR A 188 19.99 26.40 20.93
CA TYR A 188 19.24 27.20 21.90
C TYR A 188 18.41 28.27 21.17
N ASP A 189 17.15 28.43 21.59
CA ASP A 189 16.22 29.44 21.07
C ASP A 189 16.22 30.64 21.99
N ILE A 190 16.77 31.75 21.51
CA ILE A 190 16.91 32.99 22.28
C ILE A 190 15.92 34.07 21.82
N SER A 191 14.87 33.71 21.07
CA SER A 191 13.89 34.65 20.49
C SER A 191 13.19 35.52 21.53
N GLU A 192 12.91 34.97 22.72
CA GLU A 192 12.45 35.75 23.88
C GLU A 192 13.60 36.50 24.57
N TYR A 193 14.78 35.86 24.69
CA TYR A 193 15.93 36.36 25.43
C TYR A 193 16.62 37.57 24.78
N ILE A 194 16.61 37.72 23.45
CA ILE A 194 17.15 38.92 22.77
C ILE A 194 16.44 40.23 23.15
N ASN A 195 15.25 40.14 23.75
CA ASN A 195 14.52 41.30 24.29
C ASN A 195 14.97 41.65 25.72
N GLN A 196 15.72 40.77 26.39
CA GLN A 196 16.25 40.98 27.74
C GLN A 196 17.61 41.69 27.68
N LYS A 197 17.65 42.94 28.14
CA LYS A 197 18.91 43.69 28.29
C LYS A 197 19.78 43.04 29.35
N HIS A 198 20.99 42.66 28.96
CA HIS A 198 22.03 42.10 29.82
C HIS A 198 23.38 42.77 29.51
N GLY A 199 24.37 42.60 30.39
CA GLY A 199 25.60 43.40 30.40
C GLY A 199 25.54 44.55 31.41
N VAL A 200 26.38 45.57 31.24
CA VAL A 200 26.47 46.74 32.14
C VAL A 200 25.94 48.01 31.47
N SER A 201 25.69 49.07 32.24
CA SER A 201 25.13 50.33 31.74
C SER A 201 25.94 50.99 30.60
N SER A 202 27.26 50.77 30.54
CA SER A 202 28.12 51.24 29.44
C SER A 202 28.23 50.27 28.26
N TYR A 203 27.86 49.00 28.46
CA TYR A 203 27.98 47.90 27.48
C TYR A 203 26.81 46.93 27.69
N SER A 204 25.62 47.36 27.26
CA SER A 204 24.40 46.54 27.28
C SER A 204 24.22 45.88 25.93
N ALA A 205 23.94 44.58 25.93
CA ALA A 205 23.37 43.93 24.77
C ALA A 205 21.99 44.56 24.46
N SER A 206 21.84 45.15 23.27
CA SER A 206 20.55 45.54 22.69
C SER A 206 20.03 44.42 21.79
N LYS A 207 18.74 44.46 21.42
CA LYS A 207 18.17 43.48 20.48
C LYS A 207 18.95 43.48 19.16
N ASP A 208 19.30 44.65 18.63
CA ASP A 208 20.03 44.80 17.36
C ASP A 208 21.44 44.20 17.42
N LEU A 209 22.12 44.33 18.57
CA LEU A 209 23.43 43.70 18.80
C LEU A 209 23.29 42.19 19.01
N MET A 210 22.23 41.73 19.65
CA MET A 210 21.93 40.29 19.80
C MET A 210 21.59 39.63 18.46
N MET A 211 20.97 40.34 17.52
CA MET A 211 20.72 39.82 16.16
C MET A 211 22.01 39.50 15.39
N MET A 212 23.17 40.06 15.77
CA MET A 212 24.46 39.69 15.14
C MET A 212 24.88 38.25 15.42
N TYR A 213 24.35 37.65 16.48
CA TYR A 213 24.60 36.26 16.88
C TYR A 213 23.57 35.29 16.30
N ALA A 214 22.52 35.80 15.65
CA ALA A 214 21.40 35.01 15.15
C ALA A 214 21.84 34.02 14.08
N GLY A 215 21.53 32.75 14.28
CA GLY A 215 21.92 31.65 13.40
C GLY A 215 23.41 31.28 13.43
N GLN A 216 24.17 31.73 14.44
CA GLN A 216 25.61 31.48 14.55
C GLN A 216 25.99 30.47 15.64
N ASP A 217 27.20 29.92 15.55
CA ASP A 217 27.89 29.34 16.70
C ASP A 217 28.55 30.45 17.55
N ILE A 218 28.36 30.36 18.87
CA ILE A 218 28.79 31.38 19.84
C ILE A 218 29.83 30.84 20.84
N ASN A 219 30.56 29.77 20.51
CA ASN A 219 31.60 29.20 21.38
C ASN A 219 32.73 30.20 21.71
N ALA A 220 33.12 31.03 20.74
CA ALA A 220 34.16 32.05 20.90
C ALA A 220 33.76 33.15 21.91
N THR A 221 32.46 33.44 22.06
CA THR A 221 31.97 34.50 22.95
C THR A 221 31.69 34.00 24.37
N PHE A 222 31.73 32.69 24.59
CA PHE A 222 31.71 32.02 25.89
C PHE A 222 32.96 31.13 26.08
N PRO A 223 34.16 31.74 26.19
CA PRO A 223 35.40 31.01 26.40
C PRO A 223 35.48 30.47 27.83
N ILE A 224 35.84 29.20 27.98
CA ILE A 224 35.99 28.52 29.26
C ILE A 224 37.49 28.40 29.57
N ALA A 225 37.92 28.72 30.79
CA ALA A 225 39.30 28.50 31.20
C ALA A 225 39.60 26.99 31.26
N VAL A 226 40.74 26.56 30.72
CA VAL A 226 41.08 25.14 30.54
C VAL A 226 41.02 24.40 31.87
N ARG A 227 41.60 24.96 32.95
CA ARG A 227 41.55 24.34 34.28
C ARG A 227 40.14 24.28 34.89
N THR A 228 39.20 25.15 34.48
CA THR A 228 37.79 25.06 34.90
C THR A 228 37.07 23.91 34.18
N ALA A 229 37.38 23.68 32.90
CA ALA A 229 36.83 22.56 32.12
C ALA A 229 37.50 21.20 32.43
N CYS A 230 38.79 21.22 32.77
CA CYS A 230 39.68 20.07 32.90
C CYS A 230 40.39 20.03 34.27
N PRO A 231 39.66 20.10 35.41
CA PRO A 231 40.23 20.35 36.75
C PRO A 231 41.09 19.20 37.33
N LEU A 232 41.10 18.04 36.66
CA LEU A 232 41.92 16.88 37.04
C LEU A 232 43.17 16.70 36.14
N LEU A 233 43.34 17.54 35.12
CA LEU A 233 44.44 17.46 34.16
C LEU A 233 45.44 18.62 34.33
N ILE A 234 44.96 19.83 34.67
CA ILE A 234 45.82 20.99 34.96
C ILE A 234 46.20 21.03 36.44
N ASN A 235 47.49 21.14 36.74
CA ASN A 235 47.96 21.36 38.10
C ASN A 235 47.51 22.75 38.60
N PRO A 236 46.96 22.89 39.82
CA PRO A 236 46.65 24.19 40.41
C PRO A 236 47.81 25.19 40.49
N LYS A 237 49.05 24.74 40.33
CA LYS A 237 50.25 25.60 40.24
C LYS A 237 50.43 26.27 38.88
N ASP A 238 49.96 25.67 37.80
CA ASP A 238 50.29 26.06 36.43
C ASP A 238 49.30 27.11 35.90
N ASP A 239 48.05 27.04 36.38
CA ASP A 239 47.05 28.11 36.26
C ASP A 239 46.38 28.41 37.61
N PRO A 240 47.05 29.13 38.53
CA PRO A 240 46.52 29.44 39.85
C PRO A 240 45.36 30.44 39.83
N LYS A 241 45.14 31.15 38.71
CA LYS A 241 44.15 32.24 38.59
C LYS A 241 42.93 31.89 37.72
N LEU A 242 42.88 30.71 37.11
CA LEU A 242 41.86 30.31 36.12
C LEU A 242 41.85 31.26 34.91
N THR A 243 43.05 31.47 34.38
CA THR A 243 43.43 32.43 33.33
C THR A 243 44.00 31.76 32.07
N MET A 244 44.15 30.44 32.07
CA MET A 244 44.59 29.67 30.91
C MET A 244 43.42 29.44 29.96
N TYR A 245 43.45 30.08 28.79
CA TYR A 245 42.45 29.97 27.73
C TYR A 245 43.14 29.55 26.43
N LEU A 246 42.50 28.69 25.63
CA LEU A 246 43.01 28.28 24.32
C LEU A 246 42.99 29.44 23.32
N THR A 247 43.88 29.36 22.33
CA THR A 247 43.78 30.14 21.10
C THR A 247 42.64 29.57 20.25
N VAL A 248 41.66 30.40 19.90
CA VAL A 248 40.62 30.01 18.93
C VAL A 248 41.25 29.94 17.54
N ALA A 249 41.14 28.79 16.88
CA ALA A 249 41.76 28.55 15.58
C ALA A 249 41.05 29.31 14.44
N ASP A 250 39.72 29.47 14.52
CA ASP A 250 39.01 30.37 13.62
C ASP A 250 39.08 31.83 14.11
N ILE A 251 39.94 32.60 13.46
CA ILE A 251 40.10 34.04 13.73
C ILE A 251 38.82 34.82 13.36
N ASN A 252 37.99 34.33 12.43
CA ASN A 252 36.76 35.01 12.03
C ASN A 252 35.73 34.99 13.18
N ALA A 253 35.55 33.85 13.86
CA ALA A 253 34.71 33.73 15.05
C ALA A 253 35.11 34.70 16.20
N LEU A 254 36.36 35.18 16.24
CA LEU A 254 36.79 36.24 17.17
C LEU A 254 36.53 37.66 16.67
N GLN A 255 36.36 37.87 15.36
CA GLN A 255 36.15 39.20 14.75
C GLN A 255 34.67 39.51 14.49
N THR A 256 33.82 38.50 14.29
CA THR A 256 32.38 38.67 14.02
C THR A 256 31.62 39.27 15.21
N PHE A 257 32.09 39.06 16.45
CA PHE A 257 31.30 39.33 17.65
C PHE A 257 31.93 40.38 18.59
N PRO A 258 31.22 41.48 18.91
CA PRO A 258 31.75 42.56 19.75
C PRO A 258 31.81 42.26 21.26
N PHE A 259 31.26 41.13 21.74
CA PHE A 259 31.21 40.78 23.15
C PHE A 259 31.82 39.41 23.45
N THR A 260 32.54 39.31 24.57
CA THR A 260 33.14 38.05 25.03
C THR A 260 33.01 37.92 26.55
N HIS A 261 32.31 36.88 27.01
CA HIS A 261 32.01 36.62 28.42
C HIS A 261 33.17 35.96 29.16
N LYS A 262 34.37 36.52 29.00
CA LYS A 262 35.60 36.02 29.63
C LYS A 262 35.66 36.45 31.10
N VAL A 263 35.94 35.50 31.99
CA VAL A 263 36.09 35.78 33.43
C VAL A 263 37.22 36.79 33.67
N GLY A 264 36.96 37.76 34.52
CA GLY A 264 37.89 38.85 34.86
C GLY A 264 38.01 39.95 33.81
N ALA A 265 37.37 39.84 32.64
CA ALA A 265 37.42 40.88 31.60
C ALA A 265 36.68 42.18 31.99
N LEU A 266 35.72 42.09 32.91
CA LEU A 266 34.96 43.23 33.42
C LEU A 266 34.86 43.21 34.95
N PRO A 267 35.86 43.77 35.68
CA PRO A 267 35.92 43.72 37.15
C PRO A 267 34.76 44.39 37.90
N THR A 268 33.89 45.13 37.20
CA THR A 268 32.69 45.76 37.76
C THR A 268 31.44 44.86 37.71
N SER A 269 31.44 43.76 36.95
CA SER A 269 30.39 42.74 37.01
C SER A 269 30.70 41.72 38.10
N LYS A 270 29.68 41.39 38.90
CA LYS A 270 29.76 40.35 39.94
C LYS A 270 29.82 38.95 39.32
N GLU A 271 29.16 38.78 38.19
CA GLU A 271 28.99 37.54 37.44
C GLU A 271 30.26 37.20 36.67
N LEU A 272 30.81 38.14 35.90
CA LEU A 272 32.07 37.96 35.17
C LEU A 272 33.30 37.97 36.08
N SER A 273 33.16 38.34 37.35
CA SER A 273 34.21 38.16 38.37
C SER A 273 34.17 36.76 39.02
N ASP A 274 33.16 35.95 38.75
CA ASP A 274 33.02 34.60 39.30
C ASP A 274 33.78 33.57 38.43
N GLN A 275 34.77 32.89 39.01
CA GLN A 275 35.50 31.81 38.33
C GLN A 275 34.61 30.61 37.95
N ALA A 276 33.43 30.48 38.57
CA ALA A 276 32.41 29.49 38.20
C ALA A 276 31.38 30.02 37.18
N PHE A 277 31.58 31.20 36.57
CA PHE A 277 30.60 31.90 35.72
C PHE A 277 29.84 30.98 34.75
N TYR A 278 30.55 30.19 33.95
CA TYR A 278 29.94 29.32 32.95
C TYR A 278 29.01 28.25 33.57
N ALA A 279 29.42 27.64 34.68
CA ALA A 279 28.65 26.60 35.36
C ALA A 279 27.50 27.15 36.24
N ARG A 280 27.67 28.37 36.79
CA ARG A 280 26.72 28.98 37.73
C ARG A 280 25.66 29.87 37.06
N TYR A 281 25.99 30.49 35.91
CA TYR A 281 25.10 31.43 35.23
C TYR A 281 24.76 30.98 33.80
N VAL A 282 25.76 30.66 32.97
CA VAL A 282 25.54 30.35 31.54
C VAL A 282 24.76 29.04 31.38
N LEU A 283 25.25 27.92 31.93
CA LEU A 283 24.57 26.62 31.78
C LEU A 283 23.14 26.62 32.33
N PRO A 284 22.84 27.14 33.55
CA PRO A 284 21.45 27.19 34.03
C PRO A 284 20.53 28.06 33.16
N THR A 285 21.01 29.21 32.68
CA THR A 285 20.22 30.12 31.83
C THR A 285 19.96 29.50 30.46
N MET A 286 21.01 29.06 29.76
CA MET A 286 20.89 28.46 28.43
C MET A 286 20.05 27.18 28.44
N ASN A 287 20.11 26.37 29.51
CA ASN A 287 19.30 25.15 29.59
C ASN A 287 17.78 25.40 29.61
N LEU A 288 17.30 26.59 29.96
CA LEU A 288 15.88 26.98 29.82
C LEU A 288 15.46 27.12 28.35
N PHE A 289 16.41 27.43 27.48
CA PHE A 289 16.23 27.75 26.07
C PHE A 289 16.63 26.59 25.12
N LYS A 290 17.01 25.42 25.64
CA LYS A 290 17.53 24.31 24.81
C LYS A 290 16.43 23.74 23.91
N LYS A 291 16.68 23.72 22.59
CA LYS A 291 15.86 23.00 21.60
C LYS A 291 16.41 21.61 21.28
N GLY A 292 17.72 21.45 21.16
CA GLY A 292 18.30 20.22 20.61
C GLY A 292 19.82 20.12 20.73
N ASP A 293 20.38 19.08 20.13
CA ASP A 293 21.82 18.91 19.91
C ASP A 293 22.17 19.28 18.45
N VAL A 294 23.38 19.80 18.20
CA VAL A 294 23.88 20.03 16.83
C VAL A 294 24.27 18.69 16.21
N VAL A 295 23.95 18.47 14.93
CA VAL A 295 24.40 17.30 14.16
C VAL A 295 25.25 17.68 12.95
N TRP A 296 26.17 16.79 12.61
CA TRP A 296 27.14 16.90 11.52
C TRP A 296 27.07 15.64 10.64
N ASP A 297 27.08 15.82 9.32
CA ASP A 297 27.12 14.69 8.38
C ASP A 297 28.44 13.90 8.50
N TYR A 298 28.36 12.57 8.42
CA TYR A 298 29.54 11.72 8.64
C TYR A 298 30.57 11.83 7.52
N ASP A 299 30.15 11.98 6.26
CA ASP A 299 31.07 12.14 5.13
C ASP A 299 31.70 13.54 5.13
N TRP A 300 31.02 14.57 5.66
CA TRP A 300 31.63 15.88 5.96
C TRP A 300 32.68 15.80 7.07
N ILE A 301 32.40 15.18 8.23
CA ILE A 301 33.42 15.00 9.30
C ILE A 301 34.63 14.24 8.73
N LYS A 302 34.37 13.25 7.87
CA LYS A 302 35.37 12.42 7.22
C LYS A 302 36.20 13.18 6.18
N SER A 303 35.65 14.13 5.41
CA SER A 303 36.47 14.95 4.50
C SER A 303 37.31 15.97 5.27
N MET A 304 36.78 16.59 6.33
CA MET A 304 37.54 17.43 7.25
C MET A 304 38.76 16.67 7.82
N HIS A 305 38.56 15.43 8.29
CA HIS A 305 39.64 14.56 8.74
C HIS A 305 40.59 14.13 7.60
N LYS A 306 40.08 13.47 6.56
CA LYS A 306 40.88 12.73 5.57
C LYS A 306 41.50 13.57 4.47
N GLU A 307 40.83 14.66 4.08
CA GLU A 307 41.22 15.48 2.93
C GLU A 307 41.88 16.79 3.38
N GLN A 308 41.41 17.36 4.49
CA GLN A 308 41.96 18.60 5.05
C GLN A 308 42.92 18.37 6.24
N GLY A 309 43.07 17.14 6.72
CA GLY A 309 43.96 16.79 7.84
C GLY A 309 43.53 17.36 9.19
N LYS A 310 42.25 17.74 9.36
CA LYS A 310 41.75 18.48 10.52
C LYS A 310 41.48 17.58 11.72
N TYR A 311 41.47 18.19 12.91
CA TYR A 311 41.38 17.49 14.20
C TYR A 311 39.94 17.12 14.61
N TRP A 312 39.12 16.68 13.65
CA TRP A 312 37.74 16.22 13.84
C TRP A 312 37.68 14.70 13.93
N ARG A 313 37.11 14.12 15.01
CA ARG A 313 36.88 12.67 15.16
C ARG A 313 35.55 12.38 15.87
N VAL A 314 35.09 11.14 15.76
CA VAL A 314 33.86 10.62 16.39
C VAL A 314 34.19 9.60 17.49
N ILE A 315 33.59 9.73 18.66
CA ILE A 315 33.60 8.74 19.75
C ILE A 315 32.16 8.49 20.18
N ASP A 316 31.66 7.26 20.04
CA ASP A 316 30.30 6.84 20.43
C ASP A 316 29.21 7.78 19.88
N LYS A 317 29.29 8.05 18.56
CA LYS A 317 28.49 9.05 17.80
C LYS A 317 28.66 10.52 18.20
N GLU A 318 29.43 10.84 19.22
CA GLU A 318 29.72 12.22 19.61
C GLU A 318 30.92 12.77 18.83
N VAL A 319 30.80 14.00 18.32
CA VAL A 319 31.78 14.66 17.46
C VAL A 319 32.63 15.61 18.29
N PHE A 320 33.94 15.48 18.16
CA PHE A 320 34.94 16.31 18.84
C PHE A 320 35.86 16.98 17.81
N ASN A 321 36.12 18.27 18.02
CA ASN A 321 37.05 19.08 17.23
C ASN A 321 38.15 19.63 18.15
N LEU A 322 39.39 19.21 17.94
CA LEU A 322 40.56 19.62 18.72
C LEU A 322 41.39 20.74 18.05
N GLU A 323 40.87 21.45 17.04
CA GLU A 323 41.61 22.50 16.33
C GLU A 323 42.18 23.57 17.28
N ASP A 324 41.36 24.10 18.21
CA ASP A 324 41.80 25.06 19.24
C ASP A 324 42.89 24.49 20.17
N TYR A 325 42.92 23.16 20.38
CA TYR A 325 43.95 22.50 21.19
C TYR A 325 45.30 22.52 20.47
N PHE A 326 45.35 21.96 19.25
CA PHE A 326 46.60 21.90 18.49
C PHE A 326 47.08 23.29 18.10
N ALA A 327 46.20 24.21 17.70
CA ALA A 327 46.56 25.62 17.46
C ALA A 327 47.14 26.33 18.72
N THR A 328 46.80 25.86 19.92
CA THR A 328 47.40 26.34 21.17
C THR A 328 48.75 25.67 21.45
N VAL A 329 48.86 24.35 21.29
CA VAL A 329 50.07 23.56 21.60
C VAL A 329 51.19 23.76 20.58
N GLU A 330 50.86 23.90 19.29
CA GLU A 330 51.81 24.16 18.19
C GLU A 330 52.24 25.64 18.12
N SER A 331 51.62 26.54 18.89
CA SER A 331 51.90 27.98 18.86
C SER A 331 53.32 28.31 19.35
N PRO A 332 54.15 29.03 18.58
CA PRO A 332 55.51 29.42 19.00
C PRO A 332 55.57 30.29 20.28
N ALA A 333 54.44 30.86 20.72
CA ALA A 333 54.35 31.59 21.98
C ALA A 333 54.24 30.66 23.21
N ASN A 334 53.85 29.40 23.03
CA ASN A 334 53.50 28.44 24.08
C ASN A 334 54.60 27.39 24.29
N THR A 335 55.77 27.86 24.74
CA THR A 335 56.96 27.04 25.03
C THR A 335 56.89 26.24 26.34
N ASP A 336 55.69 26.08 26.92
CA ASP A 336 55.45 25.52 28.25
C ASP A 336 54.55 24.27 28.13
N ASP A 337 55.04 23.13 28.63
CA ASP A 337 54.34 21.85 28.53
C ASP A 337 52.99 21.80 29.27
N LYS A 338 52.62 22.79 30.09
CA LYS A 338 51.28 22.87 30.72
C LYS A 338 50.12 22.86 29.72
N TRP A 339 50.37 23.23 28.46
CA TRP A 339 49.37 23.16 27.38
C TRP A 339 49.14 21.74 26.86
N LYS A 340 50.07 20.79 27.09
CA LYS A 340 49.94 19.36 26.75
C LYS A 340 49.23 18.60 27.87
N PHE A 341 47.97 18.97 28.11
CA PHE A 341 47.19 18.48 29.25
C PHE A 341 46.30 17.27 28.93
N LEU A 342 46.19 16.87 27.66
CA LEU A 342 45.50 15.64 27.28
C LEU A 342 46.47 14.44 27.40
N ASN A 343 45.93 13.23 27.58
CA ASN A 343 46.76 12.03 27.49
C ASN A 343 47.32 11.89 26.06
N SER A 344 48.63 11.66 25.94
CA SER A 344 49.33 11.59 24.64
C SER A 344 48.78 10.56 23.65
N HIS A 345 48.08 9.50 24.08
CA HIS A 345 47.38 8.61 23.15
C HIS A 345 46.24 9.32 22.41
N ILE A 346 45.58 10.29 23.05
CA ILE A 346 44.55 11.12 22.42
C ILE A 346 45.19 12.03 21.38
N GLU A 347 46.31 12.68 21.73
CA GLU A 347 47.08 13.52 20.80
C GLU A 347 47.46 12.75 19.54
N ASN A 348 48.03 11.54 19.68
CA ASN A 348 48.43 10.68 18.56
C ASN A 348 47.26 10.11 17.73
N ILE A 349 46.04 10.04 18.27
CA ILE A 349 44.83 9.57 17.55
C ILE A 349 44.16 10.72 16.78
N PHE A 350 44.17 11.93 17.33
CA PHE A 350 43.66 13.12 16.65
C PHE A 350 44.67 13.70 15.65
N ASP A 351 45.97 13.54 15.89
CA ASP A 351 47.04 13.98 14.99
C ASP A 351 47.69 12.84 14.18
N ASP A 352 46.86 11.99 13.58
CA ASP A 352 47.30 10.99 12.60
C ASP A 352 47.47 11.57 11.17
N LYS A 353 47.36 12.90 11.02
CA LYS A 353 47.32 13.68 9.76
C LYS A 353 46.44 13.04 8.65
N GLY A 354 45.35 12.36 9.02
CA GLY A 354 44.42 11.74 8.07
C GLY A 354 44.63 10.23 7.86
N ALA A 355 45.51 9.55 8.61
CA ALA A 355 45.82 8.14 8.35
C ALA A 355 44.75 7.15 8.84
N GLY A 356 44.18 7.33 10.03
CA GLY A 356 43.38 6.36 10.79
C GLY A 356 41.87 6.40 10.53
N GLY A 357 41.07 6.07 11.56
CA GLY A 357 39.61 6.11 11.49
C GLY A 357 39.06 7.51 11.76
N THR A 358 37.97 7.91 11.10
CA THR A 358 37.22 9.12 11.52
C THR A 358 36.41 8.85 12.77
N ASP A 359 35.77 7.67 12.83
CA ASP A 359 35.34 7.06 14.07
C ASP A 359 36.53 6.39 14.76
N ILE A 360 36.77 6.78 16.00
CA ILE A 360 37.90 6.34 16.84
C ILE A 360 37.40 5.62 18.10
N THR A 361 36.11 5.23 18.16
CA THR A 361 35.48 4.64 19.35
C THR A 361 36.22 3.39 19.84
N ASP A 362 36.61 2.50 18.92
CA ASP A 362 37.39 1.30 19.24
C ASP A 362 38.81 1.62 19.72
N GLN A 363 39.44 2.64 19.14
CA GLN A 363 40.78 3.08 19.54
C GLN A 363 40.76 3.70 20.94
N TRP A 364 39.76 4.56 21.21
CA TRP A 364 39.48 5.15 22.52
C TRP A 364 39.19 4.10 23.61
N ALA A 365 38.56 2.98 23.25
CA ALA A 365 38.35 1.84 24.14
C ALA A 365 39.64 1.05 24.43
N GLN A 366 40.63 1.09 23.53
CA GLN A 366 41.91 0.37 23.64
C GLN A 366 43.03 1.15 24.33
N ILE A 367 42.88 2.46 24.58
CA ILE A 367 43.86 3.27 25.31
C ILE A 367 44.11 2.68 26.72
N PRO A 368 45.38 2.53 27.17
CA PRO A 368 45.71 2.03 28.50
C PRO A 368 45.45 3.10 29.58
N TRP A 369 44.22 3.11 30.11
CA TRP A 369 43.76 4.13 31.06
C TRP A 369 44.20 3.91 32.52
N GLY A 370 44.78 4.93 33.14
CA GLY A 370 44.98 5.00 34.59
C GLY A 370 43.68 5.21 35.39
N PRO A 371 43.70 5.01 36.72
CA PRO A 371 42.52 5.20 37.58
C PRO A 371 41.95 6.63 37.49
N ARG A 372 40.67 6.74 37.09
CA ARG A 372 39.94 8.00 36.83
C ARG A 372 40.42 8.82 35.62
N GLU A 373 41.57 8.50 35.03
CA GLU A 373 42.16 9.24 33.91
C GLU A 373 41.25 9.30 32.68
N ARG A 374 40.61 8.17 32.33
CA ARG A 374 39.63 8.10 31.23
C ARG A 374 38.51 9.13 31.40
N GLN A 375 37.97 9.23 32.61
CA GLN A 375 36.88 10.16 32.91
C GLN A 375 37.36 11.62 32.94
N ALA A 376 38.59 11.87 33.42
CA ALA A 376 39.19 13.21 33.41
C ALA A 376 39.38 13.73 31.97
N ASN A 377 39.95 12.90 31.09
CA ASN A 377 40.12 13.23 29.67
C ASN A 377 38.78 13.36 28.95
N TYR A 378 37.86 12.40 29.12
CA TYR A 378 36.53 12.47 28.49
C TYR A 378 35.76 13.74 28.92
N ASN A 379 35.73 14.05 30.23
CA ASN A 379 35.05 15.25 30.71
C ASN A 379 35.70 16.54 30.18
N CYS A 380 37.04 16.57 30.09
CA CYS A 380 37.78 17.70 29.51
C CYS A 380 37.40 17.92 28.04
N MET A 381 37.44 16.85 27.23
CA MET A 381 37.01 16.88 25.83
C MET A 381 35.53 17.28 25.69
N LYS A 382 34.66 16.76 26.56
CA LYS A 382 33.23 17.06 26.57
C LYS A 382 32.90 18.51 26.93
N ASN A 383 33.76 19.16 27.71
CA ASN A 383 33.59 20.55 28.13
C ASN A 383 34.19 21.57 27.15
N LEU A 384 35.30 21.23 26.47
CA LEU A 384 35.99 22.15 25.54
C LEU A 384 35.71 21.86 24.06
N PHE A 385 35.79 20.60 23.65
CA PHE A 385 35.96 20.19 22.24
C PHE A 385 34.75 19.49 21.61
N TYR A 386 33.70 19.21 22.38
CA TYR A 386 32.47 18.63 21.85
C TYR A 386 31.69 19.66 21.02
N VAL A 387 31.41 19.30 19.76
CA VAL A 387 30.78 20.16 18.75
C VAL A 387 29.45 19.63 18.21
N GLY A 388 29.04 18.41 18.57
CA GLY A 388 27.74 17.86 18.18
C GLY A 388 27.72 16.33 18.13
N LYS A 389 26.74 15.78 17.42
CA LYS A 389 26.61 14.34 17.13
C LYS A 389 26.73 14.07 15.62
N VAL A 390 26.93 12.81 15.24
CA VAL A 390 26.77 12.38 13.86
C VAL A 390 25.29 12.39 13.47
N ASP A 391 24.97 12.82 12.25
CA ASP A 391 23.61 12.82 11.73
C ASP A 391 23.14 11.42 11.28
N ASP A 392 22.37 10.73 12.12
CA ASP A 392 21.74 9.44 11.78
C ASP A 392 20.53 9.57 10.83
N ARG A 393 20.01 10.77 10.52
CA ARG A 393 18.80 10.96 9.69
C ARG A 393 18.95 10.35 8.29
N HIS A 394 20.16 10.44 7.72
CA HIS A 394 20.53 9.85 6.43
C HIS A 394 21.08 8.42 6.54
N SER A 395 21.06 7.80 7.72
CA SER A 395 21.51 6.43 7.90
C SER A 395 20.65 5.42 7.12
N VAL A 396 21.28 4.29 6.74
CA VAL A 396 20.59 3.17 6.08
C VAL A 396 19.39 2.67 6.90
N ARG A 397 19.43 2.79 8.24
CA ARG A 397 18.34 2.39 9.14
C ARG A 397 17.10 3.28 8.99
N CYS A 398 17.28 4.59 8.96
CA CYS A 398 16.21 5.55 8.73
C CYS A 398 15.67 5.49 7.29
N LEU A 399 16.57 5.40 6.30
CA LEU A 399 16.20 5.35 4.88
C LEU A 399 15.53 4.02 4.45
N PHE A 400 15.79 2.92 5.15
CA PHE A 400 15.23 1.59 4.81
C PHE A 400 13.71 1.60 4.65
N THR A 401 12.99 2.21 5.61
CA THR A 401 11.51 2.27 5.56
C THR A 401 11.02 3.04 4.32
N ASN A 402 11.67 4.14 3.97
CA ASN A 402 11.30 4.95 2.81
C ASN A 402 11.54 4.20 1.48
N TYR A 403 12.69 3.53 1.35
CA TYR A 403 12.98 2.71 0.17
C TYR A 403 12.10 1.46 0.07
N MET A 404 11.75 0.84 1.20
CA MET A 404 10.80 -0.29 1.25
C MET A 404 9.39 0.15 0.76
N LEU A 405 8.91 1.31 1.22
CA LEU A 405 7.63 1.86 0.77
C LEU A 405 7.65 2.22 -0.72
N LEU A 406 8.74 2.81 -1.20
CA LEU A 406 8.95 3.07 -2.64
C LEU A 406 8.94 1.77 -3.45
N ALA A 407 9.61 0.71 -2.98
CA ALA A 407 9.62 -0.59 -3.65
C ALA A 407 8.22 -1.21 -3.77
N PHE A 408 7.40 -1.15 -2.71
CA PHE A 408 6.01 -1.59 -2.78
C PHE A 408 5.16 -0.75 -3.75
N ALA A 409 5.36 0.56 -3.79
CA ALA A 409 4.69 1.44 -4.76
C ALA A 409 5.11 1.09 -6.22
N CYS A 410 6.39 0.85 -6.47
CA CYS A 410 6.88 0.40 -7.78
C CYS A 410 6.29 -0.96 -8.20
N VAL A 411 6.17 -1.92 -7.28
CA VAL A 411 5.55 -3.23 -7.54
C VAL A 411 4.06 -3.07 -7.88
N LEU A 412 3.32 -2.24 -7.13
CA LEU A 412 1.91 -1.96 -7.41
C LEU A 412 1.73 -1.28 -8.78
N MET A 413 2.56 -0.28 -9.10
CA MET A 413 2.56 0.38 -10.41
C MET A 413 2.89 -0.59 -11.54
N ALA A 414 3.85 -1.51 -11.35
CA ALA A 414 4.17 -2.55 -12.33
C ALA A 414 3.00 -3.53 -12.55
N ILE A 415 2.30 -3.95 -11.48
CA ILE A 415 1.11 -4.80 -11.60
C ILE A 415 -0.03 -4.08 -12.33
N VAL A 416 -0.25 -2.79 -12.05
CA VAL A 416 -1.24 -1.97 -12.76
C VAL A 416 -0.85 -1.81 -14.24
N LEU A 417 0.42 -1.53 -14.55
CA LEU A 417 0.92 -1.42 -15.91
C LEU A 417 0.77 -2.74 -16.69
N VAL A 418 1.10 -3.89 -16.10
CA VAL A 418 0.92 -5.20 -16.73
C VAL A 418 -0.56 -5.49 -16.97
N LYS A 419 -1.46 -5.16 -16.03
CA LYS A 419 -2.91 -5.28 -16.23
C LYS A 419 -3.43 -4.34 -17.32
N PHE A 420 -2.92 -3.12 -17.40
CA PHE A 420 -3.27 -2.15 -18.44
C PHE A 420 -2.80 -2.61 -19.83
N LEU A 421 -1.56 -3.08 -19.96
CA LEU A 421 -1.04 -3.65 -21.20
C LEU A 421 -1.77 -4.94 -21.61
N ALA A 422 -2.21 -5.76 -20.66
CA ALA A 422 -3.07 -6.91 -20.92
C ALA A 422 -4.48 -6.51 -21.36
N ALA A 423 -5.06 -5.43 -20.81
CA ALA A 423 -6.34 -4.88 -21.24
C ALA A 423 -6.25 -4.17 -22.61
N LEU A 424 -5.09 -3.62 -22.97
CA LEU A 424 -4.76 -3.13 -24.30
C LEU A 424 -4.49 -4.23 -25.33
N GLN A 425 -4.62 -5.52 -24.96
CA GLN A 425 -4.69 -6.56 -25.98
C GLN A 425 -5.98 -6.39 -26.79
N PHE A 426 -5.84 -5.79 -27.97
CA PHE A 426 -6.80 -5.81 -29.08
C PHE A 426 -6.94 -7.25 -29.63
N SER A 427 -7.30 -8.19 -28.76
CA SER A 427 -7.69 -9.54 -29.11
C SER A 427 -8.86 -9.43 -30.09
N THR A 428 -8.63 -9.84 -31.33
CA THR A 428 -9.69 -9.96 -32.34
C THR A 428 -10.86 -10.69 -31.71
N LYS A 429 -12.07 -10.11 -31.74
CA LYS A 429 -13.27 -10.74 -31.16
C LYS A 429 -13.38 -12.17 -31.70
N LYS A 430 -12.97 -13.15 -30.89
CA LYS A 430 -13.23 -14.57 -31.14
C LYS A 430 -14.75 -14.70 -31.05
N ARG A 431 -15.42 -14.65 -32.21
CA ARG A 431 -16.80 -15.12 -32.31
C ARG A 431 -16.79 -16.51 -31.68
N PRO A 432 -17.56 -16.76 -30.61
CA PRO A 432 -17.62 -18.11 -30.07
C PRO A 432 -18.06 -19.02 -31.21
N LEU A 433 -17.38 -20.16 -31.38
CA LEU A 433 -17.84 -21.19 -32.31
C LEU A 433 -19.30 -21.47 -31.97
N THR A 434 -20.20 -21.24 -32.92
CA THR A 434 -21.64 -21.45 -32.74
C THR A 434 -21.83 -22.87 -32.24
N PRO A 435 -22.25 -23.07 -30.96
CA PRO A 435 -22.27 -24.40 -30.40
C PRO A 435 -23.29 -25.23 -31.17
N ASN A 436 -22.89 -26.40 -31.65
CA ASN A 436 -23.81 -27.34 -32.30
C ASN A 436 -24.70 -28.03 -31.26
N LYS A 437 -25.47 -27.22 -30.53
CA LYS A 437 -26.31 -27.55 -29.37
C LYS A 437 -27.72 -27.06 -29.67
N PHE A 438 -28.71 -27.77 -29.14
CA PHE A 438 -30.09 -27.31 -29.17
C PHE A 438 -30.29 -26.18 -28.15
N VAL A 439 -31.05 -25.16 -28.53
CA VAL A 439 -31.35 -23.96 -27.75
C VAL A 439 -32.88 -23.80 -27.69
N VAL A 440 -33.41 -23.70 -26.48
CA VAL A 440 -34.83 -23.45 -26.23
C VAL A 440 -34.99 -22.00 -25.77
N CYS A 441 -35.63 -21.19 -26.60
CA CYS A 441 -35.96 -19.80 -26.34
C CYS A 441 -37.29 -19.73 -25.59
N GLN A 442 -37.25 -19.89 -24.27
CA GLN A 442 -38.43 -19.91 -23.40
C GLN A 442 -39.00 -18.50 -23.17
N VAL A 443 -40.31 -18.33 -23.34
CA VAL A 443 -41.04 -17.06 -23.14
C VAL A 443 -42.26 -17.30 -22.24
N PRO A 444 -42.27 -16.81 -20.98
CA PRO A 444 -43.42 -16.91 -20.09
C PRO A 444 -44.36 -15.69 -20.24
N CYS A 445 -45.53 -15.92 -20.83
CA CYS A 445 -46.52 -14.91 -21.20
C CYS A 445 -47.67 -14.85 -20.17
N TYR A 446 -48.12 -13.66 -19.79
CA TYR A 446 -49.18 -13.48 -18.77
C TYR A 446 -50.32 -12.57 -19.26
N THR A 447 -50.04 -11.27 -19.43
CA THR A 447 -50.99 -10.24 -19.88
C THR A 447 -50.32 -9.30 -20.88
N GLU A 448 -49.57 -9.88 -21.81
CA GLU A 448 -48.74 -9.17 -22.78
C GLU A 448 -49.60 -8.64 -23.95
N ASP A 449 -49.19 -7.50 -24.52
CA ASP A 449 -49.81 -6.89 -25.69
C ASP A 449 -49.26 -7.47 -27.01
N GLU A 450 -50.02 -7.30 -28.08
CA GLU A 450 -49.69 -7.82 -29.41
C GLU A 450 -48.39 -7.25 -29.98
N ALA A 451 -48.03 -5.99 -29.66
CA ALA A 451 -46.83 -5.35 -30.18
C ALA A 451 -45.56 -5.72 -29.40
N SER A 452 -45.64 -6.10 -28.12
CA SER A 452 -44.52 -6.66 -27.36
C SER A 452 -44.31 -8.15 -27.64
N LEU A 453 -45.39 -8.94 -27.76
CA LEU A 453 -45.32 -10.34 -28.19
C LEU A 453 -44.70 -10.46 -29.59
N THR A 454 -45.18 -9.70 -30.57
CA THR A 454 -44.67 -9.74 -31.95
C THR A 454 -43.17 -9.48 -31.99
N LYS A 455 -42.70 -8.35 -31.43
CA LYS A 455 -41.27 -8.01 -31.36
C LYS A 455 -40.43 -9.09 -30.66
N THR A 456 -40.99 -9.75 -29.64
CA THR A 456 -40.29 -10.82 -28.91
C THR A 456 -40.14 -12.06 -29.79
N ILE A 457 -41.21 -12.53 -30.42
CA ILE A 457 -41.22 -13.72 -31.29
C ILE A 457 -40.33 -13.49 -32.52
N GLU A 458 -40.45 -12.33 -33.18
CA GLU A 458 -39.60 -11.90 -34.30
C GLU A 458 -38.12 -11.82 -33.91
N SER A 459 -37.80 -11.16 -32.78
CA SER A 459 -36.41 -11.07 -32.31
C SER A 459 -35.81 -12.42 -31.93
N LEU A 460 -36.62 -13.38 -31.48
CA LEU A 460 -36.18 -14.75 -31.21
C LEU A 460 -35.94 -15.54 -32.50
N ALA A 461 -36.77 -15.36 -33.54
CA ALA A 461 -36.51 -15.90 -34.87
C ALA A 461 -35.20 -15.31 -35.47
N GLY A 462 -34.99 -14.02 -35.28
CA GLY A 462 -33.79 -13.26 -35.67
C GLY A 462 -32.48 -13.67 -34.97
N LEU A 463 -32.48 -14.54 -33.97
CA LEU A 463 -31.24 -15.01 -33.31
C LEU A 463 -30.38 -15.91 -34.23
N ASP A 464 -29.07 -15.62 -34.30
CA ASP A 464 -28.05 -16.32 -35.12
C ASP A 464 -27.71 -17.77 -34.68
N TYR A 465 -28.62 -18.44 -33.95
CA TYR A 465 -28.58 -19.90 -33.82
C TYR A 465 -29.19 -20.55 -35.08
N ASP A 466 -28.63 -21.67 -35.53
CA ASP A 466 -29.20 -22.47 -36.63
C ASP A 466 -30.66 -22.81 -36.33
N ASP A 467 -31.56 -22.50 -37.27
CA ASP A 467 -33.01 -22.68 -37.12
C ASP A 467 -33.39 -24.13 -36.81
N LYS A 468 -32.60 -25.11 -37.26
CA LYS A 468 -32.80 -26.55 -36.95
C LYS A 468 -32.52 -26.90 -35.49
N HIS A 469 -31.79 -26.03 -34.79
CA HIS A 469 -31.34 -26.22 -33.41
C HIS A 469 -31.99 -25.22 -32.44
N LYS A 470 -32.92 -24.39 -32.92
CA LYS A 470 -33.58 -23.31 -32.17
C LYS A 470 -35.07 -23.61 -32.05
N LEU A 471 -35.59 -23.65 -30.82
CA LEU A 471 -37.02 -23.84 -30.53
C LEU A 471 -37.57 -22.63 -29.78
N ILE A 472 -38.61 -21.97 -30.29
CA ILE A 472 -39.33 -20.93 -29.54
C ILE A 472 -40.38 -21.62 -28.65
N PHE A 473 -40.32 -21.42 -27.33
CA PHE A 473 -41.15 -22.14 -26.36
C PHE A 473 -41.95 -21.18 -25.48
N LEU A 474 -43.17 -20.88 -25.91
CA LEU A 474 -44.07 -19.96 -25.23
C LEU A 474 -44.88 -20.71 -24.16
N ILE A 475 -45.08 -20.09 -23.00
CA ILE A 475 -45.91 -20.63 -21.91
C ILE A 475 -46.87 -19.53 -21.47
N CYS A 476 -48.16 -19.66 -21.76
CA CYS A 476 -49.18 -18.69 -21.39
C CYS A 476 -49.88 -19.11 -20.09
N ASP A 477 -49.76 -18.31 -19.03
CA ASP A 477 -50.32 -18.60 -17.70
C ASP A 477 -51.80 -18.20 -17.58
N GLY A 478 -52.68 -18.99 -18.20
CA GLY A 478 -54.14 -18.79 -18.16
C GLY A 478 -54.70 -18.10 -19.40
N ASN A 479 -56.02 -18.19 -19.57
CA ASN A 479 -56.75 -17.54 -20.67
C ASN A 479 -57.12 -16.08 -20.34
N ILE A 480 -56.16 -15.29 -19.89
CA ILE A 480 -56.38 -13.94 -19.35
C ILE A 480 -56.36 -12.89 -20.48
N VAL A 481 -57.27 -11.93 -20.40
CA VAL A 481 -57.29 -10.72 -21.25
C VAL A 481 -56.54 -9.60 -20.55
N GLY A 482 -55.51 -9.06 -21.21
CA GLY A 482 -54.72 -7.93 -20.70
C GLY A 482 -55.49 -6.61 -20.70
N SER A 483 -55.14 -5.69 -19.80
CA SER A 483 -55.78 -4.37 -19.73
C SER A 483 -55.46 -3.54 -20.97
N GLY A 484 -56.42 -3.44 -21.89
CA GLY A 484 -56.27 -2.77 -23.20
C GLY A 484 -56.14 -3.71 -24.40
N ASN A 485 -56.25 -5.03 -24.21
CA ASN A 485 -56.30 -6.01 -25.31
C ASN A 485 -57.75 -6.45 -25.58
N ASP A 486 -58.12 -6.62 -26.85
CA ASP A 486 -59.42 -7.19 -27.25
C ASP A 486 -59.45 -8.74 -27.23
N ARG A 487 -58.28 -9.37 -27.02
CA ARG A 487 -58.05 -10.82 -27.07
C ARG A 487 -57.26 -11.28 -25.85
N SER A 488 -57.38 -12.56 -25.49
CA SER A 488 -56.54 -13.15 -24.43
C SER A 488 -55.09 -13.33 -24.91
N THR A 489 -54.13 -13.24 -24.00
CA THR A 489 -52.69 -13.38 -24.33
C THR A 489 -52.35 -14.70 -25.04
N PRO A 490 -52.95 -15.87 -24.72
CA PRO A 490 -52.81 -17.07 -25.54
C PRO A 490 -53.31 -16.91 -26.98
N ARG A 491 -54.47 -16.25 -27.18
CA ARG A 491 -55.04 -16.04 -28.52
C ARG A 491 -54.15 -15.13 -29.36
N ILE A 492 -53.66 -14.03 -28.78
CA ILE A 492 -52.72 -13.10 -29.42
C ILE A 492 -51.44 -13.84 -29.85
N ALA A 493 -50.84 -14.65 -28.97
CA ALA A 493 -49.65 -15.42 -29.31
C ALA A 493 -49.88 -16.43 -30.45
N LEU A 494 -51.02 -17.13 -30.46
CA LEU A 494 -51.39 -18.07 -31.52
C LEU A 494 -51.68 -17.37 -32.86
N ASP A 495 -52.30 -16.19 -32.82
CA ASP A 495 -52.59 -15.37 -33.99
C ASP A 495 -51.30 -14.83 -34.66
N ILE A 496 -50.32 -14.37 -33.87
CA ILE A 496 -49.00 -13.95 -34.36
C ILE A 496 -48.25 -15.14 -34.98
N LEU A 497 -48.36 -16.33 -34.38
CA LEU A 497 -47.70 -17.56 -34.85
C LEU A 497 -48.42 -18.23 -36.03
N GLY A 498 -49.51 -17.64 -36.55
CA GLY A 498 -50.23 -18.14 -37.71
C GLY A 498 -50.98 -19.46 -37.49
N VAL A 499 -51.37 -19.78 -36.24
CA VAL A 499 -52.11 -20.99 -35.92
C VAL A 499 -53.58 -20.83 -36.33
N ASP A 500 -54.11 -21.85 -37.02
CA ASP A 500 -55.50 -21.90 -37.47
C ASP A 500 -56.50 -21.61 -36.32
N PRO A 501 -57.40 -20.62 -36.46
CA PRO A 501 -58.40 -20.31 -35.45
C PRO A 501 -59.33 -21.45 -35.05
N GLU A 502 -59.58 -22.42 -35.93
CA GLU A 502 -60.45 -23.58 -35.67
C GLU A 502 -59.70 -24.76 -35.02
N TYR A 503 -58.37 -24.72 -34.96
CA TYR A 503 -57.57 -25.80 -34.39
C TYR A 503 -57.53 -25.75 -32.85
N ASP A 504 -58.35 -26.58 -32.20
CA ASP A 504 -58.36 -26.72 -30.74
C ASP A 504 -57.83 -28.11 -30.29
N PRO A 505 -56.58 -28.21 -29.78
CA PRO A 505 -56.02 -29.47 -29.31
C PRO A 505 -56.60 -29.88 -27.94
N PRO A 506 -56.73 -31.19 -27.67
CA PRO A 506 -57.25 -31.68 -26.39
C PRO A 506 -56.32 -31.29 -25.23
N GLY A 507 -56.92 -30.78 -24.15
CA GLY A 507 -56.21 -30.50 -22.91
C GLY A 507 -55.55 -31.74 -22.33
N ARG A 508 -54.38 -31.56 -21.71
CA ARG A 508 -53.59 -32.61 -21.07
C ARG A 508 -53.28 -32.23 -19.62
N ASP A 509 -53.50 -33.18 -18.72
CA ASP A 509 -53.19 -33.02 -17.30
C ASP A 509 -51.67 -33.00 -17.09
N TYR A 510 -51.21 -32.12 -16.21
CA TYR A 510 -49.81 -32.02 -15.81
C TYR A 510 -49.66 -31.76 -14.31
N LEU A 511 -48.52 -32.18 -13.75
CA LEU A 511 -48.17 -31.98 -12.35
C LEU A 511 -47.47 -30.63 -12.17
N ALA A 512 -48.18 -29.67 -11.57
CA ALA A 512 -47.66 -28.35 -11.25
C ALA A 512 -46.88 -28.33 -9.92
N ILE A 513 -45.89 -27.44 -9.82
CA ILE A 513 -45.12 -27.20 -8.59
C ILE A 513 -45.97 -26.37 -7.62
N ALA A 514 -46.86 -27.05 -6.90
CA ALA A 514 -47.83 -26.45 -5.99
C ALA A 514 -48.12 -27.37 -4.77
N GLU A 515 -49.05 -26.97 -3.92
CA GLU A 515 -49.54 -27.74 -2.77
C GLU A 515 -51.03 -28.11 -2.93
N GLY A 516 -51.42 -29.24 -2.33
CA GLY A 516 -52.80 -29.72 -2.36
C GLY A 516 -53.33 -29.97 -3.78
N SER A 517 -54.60 -29.66 -4.01
CA SER A 517 -55.30 -29.85 -5.29
C SER A 517 -54.69 -29.05 -6.45
N ARG A 518 -54.02 -27.91 -6.18
CA ARG A 518 -53.36 -27.09 -7.19
C ARG A 518 -52.17 -27.77 -7.89
N ARG A 519 -51.75 -28.96 -7.43
CA ARG A 519 -50.78 -29.81 -8.12
C ARG A 519 -51.32 -30.39 -9.43
N HIS A 520 -52.64 -30.54 -9.55
CA HIS A 520 -53.27 -31.00 -10.79
C HIS A 520 -53.72 -29.79 -11.60
N ASN A 521 -53.23 -29.66 -12.83
CA ASN A 521 -53.66 -28.58 -13.73
C ASN A 521 -53.67 -29.08 -15.19
N ILE A 522 -54.33 -28.35 -16.09
CA ILE A 522 -54.52 -28.78 -17.48
C ILE A 522 -53.90 -27.74 -18.42
N GLY A 523 -53.15 -28.22 -19.41
CA GLY A 523 -52.57 -27.40 -20.48
C GLY A 523 -52.99 -27.90 -21.86
N LYS A 524 -53.23 -26.97 -22.79
CA LYS A 524 -53.28 -27.23 -24.23
C LYS A 524 -51.90 -26.96 -24.83
N VAL A 525 -51.50 -27.75 -25.81
CA VAL A 525 -50.18 -27.62 -26.46
C VAL A 525 -50.39 -27.46 -27.96
N TYR A 526 -49.84 -26.37 -28.50
CA TYR A 526 -49.81 -26.04 -29.92
C TYR A 526 -48.36 -26.09 -30.39
N SER A 527 -48.12 -26.44 -31.66
CA SER A 527 -46.78 -26.51 -32.24
C SER A 527 -46.83 -26.31 -33.74
N GLY A 528 -45.82 -25.64 -34.30
CA GLY A 528 -45.74 -25.36 -35.73
C GLY A 528 -44.37 -24.83 -36.14
N LEU A 529 -44.33 -24.20 -37.31
CA LEU A 529 -43.17 -23.48 -37.83
C LEU A 529 -43.56 -22.00 -37.98
N PHE A 530 -42.73 -21.10 -37.48
CA PHE A 530 -42.88 -19.66 -37.66
C PHE A 530 -41.87 -19.16 -38.69
N GLU A 531 -42.33 -18.39 -39.68
CA GLU A 531 -41.50 -17.84 -40.74
C GLU A 531 -41.32 -16.32 -40.54
N HIS A 532 -40.07 -15.87 -40.48
CA HIS A 532 -39.72 -14.46 -40.35
C HIS A 532 -38.38 -14.17 -41.04
N GLU A 533 -38.33 -13.14 -41.89
CA GLU A 533 -37.16 -12.78 -42.72
C GLU A 533 -36.52 -13.95 -43.49
N GLY A 534 -37.31 -14.95 -43.90
CA GLY A 534 -36.84 -16.15 -44.60
C GLY A 534 -36.16 -17.20 -43.71
N ARG A 535 -36.18 -17.02 -42.38
CA ARG A 535 -35.85 -18.06 -41.39
C ARG A 535 -37.12 -18.80 -40.99
N VAL A 536 -37.03 -20.12 -40.80
CA VAL A 536 -38.17 -20.99 -40.49
C VAL A 536 -37.88 -21.75 -39.21
N VAL A 537 -38.45 -21.28 -38.10
CA VAL A 537 -38.10 -21.72 -36.75
C VAL A 537 -39.25 -22.51 -36.13
N PRO A 538 -39.02 -23.72 -35.59
CA PRO A 538 -40.07 -24.45 -34.89
C PRO A 538 -40.47 -23.74 -33.60
N PHE A 539 -41.76 -23.79 -33.29
CA PHE A 539 -42.32 -23.27 -32.05
C PHE A 539 -43.19 -24.30 -31.32
N MET A 540 -43.34 -24.09 -30.02
CA MET A 540 -44.32 -24.76 -29.16
C MET A 540 -44.94 -23.74 -28.20
N VAL A 541 -46.28 -23.73 -28.10
CA VAL A 541 -47.04 -22.90 -27.15
C VAL A 541 -47.74 -23.81 -26.16
N VAL A 542 -47.49 -23.62 -24.87
CA VAL A 542 -48.22 -24.27 -23.79
C VAL A 542 -49.20 -23.27 -23.19
N VAL A 543 -50.49 -23.45 -23.45
CA VAL A 543 -51.56 -22.64 -22.90
C VAL A 543 -52.14 -23.35 -21.68
N LYS A 544 -51.87 -22.84 -20.49
CA LYS A 544 -52.51 -23.33 -19.26
C LYS A 544 -53.99 -22.92 -19.28
N VAL A 545 -54.88 -23.89 -19.13
CA VAL A 545 -56.35 -23.67 -19.15
C VAL A 545 -57.02 -23.85 -17.78
N GLY A 546 -56.29 -24.35 -16.79
CA GLY A 546 -56.83 -24.63 -15.46
C GLY A 546 -57.65 -25.93 -15.42
N THR A 547 -58.06 -26.34 -14.23
CA THR A 547 -59.03 -27.44 -14.07
C THR A 547 -60.47 -26.96 -14.33
N PRO A 548 -61.45 -27.85 -14.60
CA PRO A 548 -62.85 -27.45 -14.76
C PRO A 548 -63.44 -26.73 -13.53
N ASP A 549 -62.90 -26.98 -12.33
CA ASP A 549 -63.27 -26.28 -11.09
C ASP A 549 -62.66 -24.87 -10.98
N GLU A 550 -61.58 -24.59 -11.70
CA GLU A 550 -60.97 -23.26 -11.80
C GLU A 550 -61.65 -22.43 -12.90
N ALA A 551 -61.94 -23.03 -14.07
CA ALA A 551 -62.59 -22.36 -15.20
C ALA A 551 -64.02 -21.89 -14.92
N ASN A 552 -64.70 -22.45 -13.91
CA ASN A 552 -66.02 -21.99 -13.44
C ASN A 552 -65.94 -20.91 -12.32
N ARG A 553 -64.75 -20.37 -12.02
CA ARG A 553 -64.52 -19.39 -10.93
C ARG A 553 -63.78 -18.12 -11.37
N SER A 554 -63.40 -18.03 -12.65
CA SER A 554 -62.64 -16.94 -13.27
C SER A 554 -63.54 -16.00 -14.07
#